data_AF-W0I5C1-F1
#
_entry.id   AF-W0I5C1-F1
#
_cell.length_a   1.000
_cell.length_b   1.000
_cell.length_c   1.000
_cell.angle_alpha   90.00
_cell.angle_beta   90.00
_cell.angle_gamma   90.00
#
_symmetry.space_group_name_H-M   'P 1'
#
loop_
_entity.id
_entity.type
_entity.pdbx_description
1 polymer ?
#
loop_
_entity_poly.entity_id
_entity_poly.type
_entity_poly.pdbx_seq_one_letter_code
_entity_poly.pdbx_strand_id
1 'polypeptide(L)'
;MKFLELLFTFVVGLFLITSIAGFVLDRPILISYAYSDSMTPTLEKGDLFFINPFSKGDVNDIIVFKMNNEWTVHRVYAKDYEGYITKGDNNVATDQQEDKNPKIAQDAVIGEVVTIGGEPLKIPRAGDYIKDLSKKSSNLYIAIVFLVLGAILLTTSGKERKKKGKRKYIRVKFKTLYAVTASLIVAVLILSMMLSWGTLTFSYSSTLASGQREGWYLPGSTFEKELTLENNAIYPFLYFVEAQGDRVEILGEKSFKIPGNNKEKIKVRVSVPEDTRVYGEKINIYAYLPILPEGTLTKLYRVSPYLPFVAYLAEASFFLALLYFAVGTGNEDIVRYRLHRSRIFNKLRESVGL
;
A
#
# COMPACT_ATOMS: atom_id res chain seq x y z
N MET A 1 -2.03 -30.49 12.11
CA MET A 1 -1.26 -29.89 11.01
C MET A 1 -2.17 -29.34 9.93
N LYS A 2 -2.99 -30.14 9.21
CA LYS A 2 -3.93 -29.62 8.19
C LYS A 2 -4.89 -28.51 8.67
N PHE A 3 -5.49 -28.66 9.85
CA PHE A 3 -6.38 -27.63 10.40
C PHE A 3 -5.63 -26.33 10.71
N LEU A 4 -4.43 -26.44 11.28
CA LEU A 4 -3.57 -25.30 11.60
C LEU A 4 -3.08 -24.58 10.33
N GLU A 5 -2.78 -25.33 9.28
CA GLU A 5 -2.41 -24.80 7.96
C GLU A 5 -3.59 -24.12 7.28
N LEU A 6 -4.77 -24.74 7.28
CA LEU A 6 -5.99 -24.15 6.73
C LEU A 6 -6.39 -22.87 7.49
N LEU A 7 -6.28 -22.90 8.81
CA LEU A 7 -6.49 -21.75 9.68
C LEU A 7 -5.49 -20.64 9.36
N PHE A 8 -4.20 -20.96 9.22
CA PHE A 8 -3.17 -20.00 8.86
C PHE A 8 -3.43 -19.38 7.47
N THR A 9 -3.72 -20.19 6.46
CA THR A 9 -4.06 -19.71 5.11
C THR A 9 -5.32 -18.84 5.13
N PHE A 10 -6.34 -19.22 5.89
CA PHE A 10 -7.55 -18.44 6.07
C PHE A 10 -7.25 -17.08 6.73
N VAL A 11 -6.45 -17.08 7.81
CA VAL A 11 -6.04 -15.85 8.51
C VAL A 11 -5.24 -14.94 7.57
N VAL A 12 -4.26 -15.46 6.85
CA VAL A 12 -3.47 -14.68 5.89
C VAL A 12 -4.34 -14.15 4.74
N GLY A 13 -5.23 -14.98 4.19
CA GLY A 13 -6.18 -14.57 3.15
C GLY A 13 -7.13 -13.46 3.62
N LEU A 14 -7.64 -13.57 4.85
CA LEU A 14 -8.46 -12.54 5.49
C LEU A 14 -7.69 -11.24 5.66
N PHE A 15 -6.44 -11.29 6.12
CA PHE A 15 -5.57 -10.12 6.22
C PHE A 15 -5.31 -9.46 4.86
N LEU A 16 -5.10 -10.24 3.80
CA LEU A 16 -4.89 -9.71 2.45
C LEU A 16 -6.13 -9.02 1.89
N ILE A 17 -7.30 -9.67 2.00
CA ILE A 17 -8.58 -9.10 1.54
C ILE A 17 -8.90 -7.81 2.29
N THR A 18 -8.72 -7.80 3.61
CA THR A 18 -8.97 -6.61 4.43
C THR A 18 -7.93 -5.51 4.21
N SER A 19 -6.67 -5.85 3.91
CA SER A 19 -5.65 -4.86 3.52
C SER A 19 -6.01 -4.18 2.20
N ILE A 20 -6.45 -4.96 1.21
CA ILE A 20 -6.90 -4.42 -0.09
C ILE A 20 -8.14 -3.55 0.12
N ALA A 21 -9.12 -4.00 0.90
CA ALA A 21 -10.30 -3.22 1.23
C ALA A 21 -9.95 -1.92 1.96
N GLY A 22 -9.01 -1.95 2.90
CA GLY A 22 -8.55 -0.76 3.63
C GLY A 22 -7.86 0.25 2.71
N PHE A 23 -7.05 -0.23 1.77
CA PHE A 23 -6.44 0.61 0.73
C PHE A 23 -7.49 1.27 -0.18
N VAL A 24 -8.49 0.51 -0.65
CA VAL A 24 -9.56 1.04 -1.51
C VAL A 24 -10.45 2.04 -0.77
N LEU A 25 -10.71 1.81 0.52
CA LEU A 25 -11.60 2.61 1.35
C LEU A 25 -10.87 3.75 2.08
N ASP A 26 -9.56 3.92 1.86
CA ASP A 26 -8.69 4.89 2.54
C ASP A 26 -8.85 4.87 4.08
N ARG A 27 -8.96 3.67 4.66
CA ARG A 27 -9.16 3.47 6.10
C ARG A 27 -8.44 2.25 6.66
N PRO A 28 -7.92 2.30 7.89
CA PRO A 28 -7.43 1.11 8.57
C PRO A 28 -8.62 0.19 8.91
N ILE A 29 -8.41 -1.12 8.85
CA ILE A 29 -9.46 -2.12 9.13
C ILE A 29 -9.09 -3.02 10.30
N LEU A 30 -7.99 -3.78 10.19
CA LEU A 30 -7.60 -4.75 11.21
C LEU A 30 -6.31 -4.37 11.96
N ILE A 31 -5.46 -3.56 11.34
CA ILE A 31 -4.15 -3.18 11.87
C ILE A 31 -3.95 -1.69 11.59
N SER A 32 -3.37 -0.99 12.56
CA SER A 32 -2.83 0.36 12.39
C SER A 32 -1.61 0.54 13.30
N TYR A 33 -1.00 1.71 13.29
CA TYR A 33 0.12 2.04 14.16
C TYR A 33 0.00 3.46 14.74
N ALA A 34 0.62 3.69 15.89
CA ALA A 34 0.61 4.99 16.55
C ALA A 34 1.56 5.98 15.85
N TYR A 35 1.04 7.09 15.35
CA TYR A 35 1.80 8.08 14.57
C TYR A 35 2.50 9.14 15.45
N SER A 36 1.91 9.42 16.61
CA SER A 36 2.29 10.46 17.57
C SER A 36 2.47 9.87 18.97
N ASP A 37 2.88 10.73 19.90
CA ASP A 37 3.10 10.37 21.30
C ASP A 37 1.84 10.63 22.18
N SER A 38 0.65 10.81 21.58
CA SER A 38 -0.58 11.20 22.31
C SER A 38 -1.16 10.08 23.18
N MET A 39 -0.81 8.82 22.91
CA MET A 39 -1.26 7.65 23.65
C MET A 39 -0.18 7.07 24.58
N THR A 40 0.98 7.72 24.70
CA THR A 40 2.05 7.28 25.61
C THR A 40 1.57 7.38 27.08
N PRO A 41 1.84 6.39 27.96
CA PRO A 41 2.67 5.19 27.74
C PRO A 41 1.92 3.97 27.18
N THR A 42 0.60 4.05 27.06
CA THR A 42 -0.26 2.92 26.66
C THR A 42 0.05 2.43 25.24
N LEU A 43 0.20 3.34 24.28
CA LEU A 43 0.75 3.06 22.94
C LEU A 43 1.88 4.04 22.68
N GLU A 44 3.09 3.52 22.49
CA GLU A 44 4.22 4.36 22.10
C GLU A 44 4.18 4.62 20.60
N LYS A 45 4.73 5.75 20.17
CA LYS A 45 4.90 6.07 18.76
C LYS A 45 5.65 4.96 18.03
N GLY A 46 5.07 4.48 16.94
CA GLY A 46 5.60 3.34 16.17
C GLY A 46 5.06 1.98 16.62
N ASP A 47 4.30 1.88 17.71
CA ASP A 47 3.64 0.63 18.09
C ASP A 47 2.57 0.25 17.07
N LEU A 48 2.59 -1.00 16.63
CA LEU A 48 1.53 -1.59 15.81
C LEU A 48 0.46 -2.17 16.73
N PHE A 49 -0.81 -1.92 16.45
CA PHE A 49 -1.93 -2.42 17.23
C PHE A 49 -3.03 -3.00 16.34
N PHE A 50 -3.88 -3.83 16.94
CA PHE A 50 -4.96 -4.53 16.24
C PHE A 50 -6.30 -3.89 16.54
N ILE A 51 -7.16 -3.85 15.52
CA ILE A 51 -8.47 -3.21 15.55
C ILE A 51 -9.54 -4.30 15.42
N ASN A 52 -10.54 -4.26 16.30
CA ASN A 52 -11.78 -4.98 16.20
C ASN A 52 -12.84 -4.08 15.52
N PRO A 53 -13.13 -4.28 14.21
CA PRO A 53 -14.07 -3.43 13.48
C PRO A 53 -15.54 -3.66 13.88
N PHE A 54 -15.83 -4.72 14.64
CA PHE A 54 -17.18 -5.07 15.07
C PHE A 54 -17.59 -4.40 16.39
N SER A 55 -16.63 -3.79 17.10
CA SER A 55 -16.91 -2.99 18.30
C SER A 55 -16.74 -1.51 18.02
N LYS A 56 -17.55 -0.68 18.66
CA LYS A 56 -17.45 0.78 18.62
C LYS A 56 -16.87 1.37 19.92
N GLY A 57 -16.48 0.50 20.85
CA GLY A 57 -15.98 0.86 22.17
C GLY A 57 -17.04 1.50 23.08
N ASP A 58 -16.70 1.49 24.36
CA ASP A 58 -17.39 2.15 25.46
C ASP A 58 -16.40 3.01 26.27
N VAL A 59 -16.88 3.60 27.37
CA VAL A 59 -16.05 4.41 28.28
C VAL A 59 -14.83 3.61 28.75
N ASN A 60 -13.66 4.24 28.66
CA ASN A 60 -12.32 3.68 28.88
C ASN A 60 -11.72 2.82 27.77
N ASP A 61 -12.48 2.46 26.73
CA ASP A 61 -11.92 1.73 25.59
C ASP A 61 -11.12 2.66 24.68
N ILE A 62 -10.21 2.09 23.91
CA ILE A 62 -9.42 2.84 22.91
C ILE A 62 -10.05 2.60 21.55
N ILE A 63 -10.43 3.67 20.87
CA ILE A 63 -11.14 3.60 19.60
C ILE A 63 -10.35 4.29 18.48
N VAL A 64 -10.57 3.82 17.26
CA VAL A 64 -10.01 4.42 16.05
C VAL A 64 -11.12 5.12 15.27
N PHE A 65 -10.91 6.38 14.95
CA PHE A 65 -11.89 7.24 14.29
C PHE A 65 -11.21 8.26 13.39
N LYS A 66 -11.98 8.93 12.53
CA LYS A 66 -11.46 10.01 11.68
C LYS A 66 -11.76 11.37 12.31
N MET A 67 -10.75 12.21 12.47
CA MET A 67 -10.86 13.57 12.99
C MET A 67 -9.99 14.50 12.14
N ASN A 68 -10.53 15.63 11.67
CA ASN A 68 -9.83 16.57 10.79
C ASN A 68 -9.20 15.90 9.55
N ASN A 69 -9.90 14.90 8.99
CA ASN A 69 -9.46 14.06 7.87
C ASN A 69 -8.24 13.16 8.15
N GLU A 70 -7.84 12.99 9.41
CA GLU A 70 -6.77 12.10 9.85
C GLU A 70 -7.30 10.97 10.74
N TRP A 71 -6.72 9.77 10.61
CA TRP A 71 -7.04 8.63 11.46
C TRP A 71 -6.40 8.79 12.83
N THR A 72 -7.23 8.88 13.86
CA THR A 72 -6.84 9.12 15.25
C THR A 72 -7.19 7.88 16.09
N VAL A 73 -6.33 7.57 17.08
CA VAL A 73 -6.55 6.50 18.05
C VAL A 73 -6.45 7.09 19.44
N HIS A 74 -7.57 7.18 20.17
CA HIS A 74 -7.63 7.77 21.51
C HIS A 74 -8.60 7.00 22.40
N ARG A 75 -8.50 7.22 23.72
CA ARG A 75 -9.38 6.61 24.71
C ARG A 75 -10.70 7.36 24.80
N VAL A 76 -11.80 6.63 24.93
CA VAL A 76 -13.11 7.21 25.26
C VAL A 76 -13.07 7.70 26.69
N TYR A 77 -13.15 9.02 26.86
CA TYR A 77 -13.24 9.66 28.17
C TYR A 77 -14.69 9.67 28.67
N ALA A 78 -15.64 9.97 27.79
CA ALA A 78 -17.06 9.94 28.09
C ALA A 78 -17.87 9.63 26.83
N LYS A 79 -19.09 9.14 27.03
CA LYS A 79 -20.03 8.80 25.95
C LYS A 79 -21.43 9.25 26.34
N ASP A 80 -22.13 9.90 25.43
CA ASP A 80 -23.54 10.23 25.56
C ASP A 80 -24.29 9.95 24.25
N TYR A 81 -25.53 10.40 24.15
CA TYR A 81 -26.39 10.20 22.98
C TYR A 81 -25.90 10.94 21.73
N GLU A 82 -25.09 11.99 21.89
CA GLU A 82 -24.54 12.78 20.78
C GLU A 82 -23.23 12.19 20.25
N GLY A 83 -22.54 11.36 21.05
CA GLY A 83 -21.37 10.60 20.61
C GLY A 83 -20.32 10.42 21.69
N TYR A 84 -19.07 10.28 21.26
CA TYR A 84 -17.91 10.05 22.11
C TYR A 84 -17.12 11.34 22.32
N ILE A 85 -16.70 11.54 23.57
CA ILE A 85 -15.64 12.48 23.95
C ILE A 85 -14.36 11.66 24.14
N THR A 86 -13.33 11.98 23.38
CA THR A 86 -12.09 11.23 23.33
C THR A 86 -10.93 12.02 23.91
N LYS A 87 -9.91 11.30 24.38
CA LYS A 87 -8.70 11.90 24.93
C LYS A 87 -7.52 10.96 24.70
N GLY A 88 -6.41 11.49 24.18
CA GLY A 88 -5.14 10.78 24.21
C GLY A 88 -4.66 10.59 25.65
N ASP A 89 -4.12 9.43 25.99
CA ASP A 89 -3.66 9.11 27.36
C ASP A 89 -2.56 10.08 27.85
N ASN A 90 -1.77 10.65 26.93
CA ASN A 90 -0.74 11.66 27.21
C ASN A 90 -1.25 13.11 27.10
N ASN A 91 -2.49 13.33 26.65
CA ASN A 91 -3.02 14.69 26.47
C ASN A 91 -3.48 15.26 27.81
N VAL A 92 -3.40 16.59 27.98
CA VAL A 92 -3.92 17.29 29.17
C VAL A 92 -5.42 17.55 29.08
N ALA A 93 -5.92 17.80 27.87
CA ALA A 93 -7.29 18.18 27.54
C ALA A 93 -7.96 17.12 26.68
N THR A 94 -9.30 17.06 26.68
CA THR A 94 -10.09 16.22 25.75
C THR A 94 -10.02 16.78 24.33
N ASP A 95 -10.19 15.93 23.34
CA ASP A 95 -10.13 16.33 21.93
C ASP A 95 -11.26 17.34 21.57
N GLN A 96 -12.36 17.31 22.32
CA GLN A 96 -13.53 18.18 22.17
C GLN A 96 -13.54 19.39 23.14
N GLN A 97 -12.47 19.64 23.88
CA GLN A 97 -12.42 20.77 24.82
C GLN A 97 -12.44 22.11 24.06
N GLU A 98 -13.17 23.10 24.58
CA GLU A 98 -13.32 24.45 23.98
C GLU A 98 -13.85 24.44 22.54
N ASP A 99 -14.76 23.51 22.22
CA ASP A 99 -15.37 23.36 20.89
C ASP A 99 -14.36 23.20 19.73
N LYS A 100 -13.14 22.74 20.04
CA LYS A 100 -12.08 22.51 19.03
C LYS A 100 -12.49 21.48 17.98
N ASN A 101 -13.23 20.45 18.40
CA ASN A 101 -13.75 19.42 17.53
C ASN A 101 -15.17 19.02 18.00
N PRO A 102 -16.06 18.62 17.09
CA PRO A 102 -17.33 18.02 17.47
C PRO A 102 -17.12 16.67 18.16
N LYS A 103 -18.15 16.20 18.89
CA LYS A 103 -18.20 14.84 19.42
C LYS A 103 -18.10 13.83 18.27
N ILE A 104 -17.45 12.71 18.55
CA ILE A 104 -17.26 11.66 17.54
C ILE A 104 -18.53 10.83 17.47
N ALA A 105 -19.21 10.84 16.33
CA ALA A 105 -20.38 10.01 16.11
C ALA A 105 -20.01 8.52 16.07
N GLN A 106 -20.93 7.64 16.47
CA GLN A 106 -20.65 6.21 16.59
C GLN A 106 -20.36 5.52 15.24
N ASP A 107 -20.90 6.06 14.15
CA ASP A 107 -20.64 5.63 12.77
C ASP A 107 -19.27 6.10 12.24
N ALA A 108 -18.72 7.19 12.79
CA ALA A 108 -17.38 7.68 12.49
C ALA A 108 -16.26 6.83 13.15
N VAL A 109 -16.61 6.01 14.14
CA VAL A 109 -15.70 5.03 14.75
C VAL A 109 -15.59 3.82 13.86
N ILE A 110 -14.39 3.45 13.45
CA ILE A 110 -14.15 2.28 12.57
C ILE A 110 -13.89 1.00 13.34
N GLY A 111 -13.46 1.09 14.60
CA GLY A 111 -13.24 -0.06 15.45
C GLY A 111 -12.62 0.29 16.80
N GLU A 112 -12.63 -0.68 17.69
CA GLU A 112 -11.98 -0.65 19.00
C GLU A 112 -10.61 -1.33 18.93
N VAL A 113 -9.61 -0.84 19.67
CA VAL A 113 -8.31 -1.51 19.79
C VAL A 113 -8.46 -2.77 20.63
N VAL A 114 -7.95 -3.88 20.14
CA VAL A 114 -7.99 -5.17 20.85
C VAL A 114 -7.13 -5.09 22.10
N THR A 115 -7.70 -5.38 23.26
CA THR A 115 -6.99 -5.43 24.55
C THR A 115 -6.95 -6.86 25.10
N ILE A 116 -5.87 -7.23 25.79
CA ILE A 116 -5.74 -8.51 26.51
C ILE A 116 -5.23 -8.18 27.93
N GLY A 117 -6.05 -8.47 28.93
CA GLY A 117 -5.70 -8.19 30.34
C GLY A 117 -5.65 -6.69 30.67
N GLY A 118 -6.44 -5.86 29.97
CA GLY A 118 -6.49 -4.40 30.16
C GLY A 118 -5.42 -3.62 29.38
N GLU A 119 -4.45 -4.31 28.78
CA GLU A 119 -3.41 -3.71 27.96
C GLU A 119 -3.70 -3.91 26.46
N PRO A 120 -3.41 -2.92 25.60
CA PRO A 120 -3.53 -3.09 24.15
C PRO A 120 -2.65 -4.23 23.64
N LEU A 121 -3.22 -5.10 22.80
CA LEU A 121 -2.43 -6.05 22.04
C LEU A 121 -1.61 -5.29 21.00
N LYS A 122 -0.31 -5.18 21.24
CA LYS A 122 0.61 -4.39 20.42
C LYS A 122 1.91 -5.12 20.09
N ILE A 123 2.52 -4.74 18.98
CA ILE A 123 3.87 -5.14 18.60
C ILE A 123 4.75 -3.90 18.66
N PRO A 124 5.65 -3.79 19.65
CA PRO A 124 6.44 -2.59 19.86
C PRO A 124 7.24 -2.19 18.63
N ARG A 125 7.17 -0.91 18.26
CA ARG A 125 7.94 -0.30 17.16
C ARG A 125 7.77 -0.93 15.76
N ALA A 126 6.86 -1.90 15.59
CA ALA A 126 6.66 -2.55 14.30
C ALA A 126 6.10 -1.58 13.24
N GLY A 127 5.38 -0.55 13.67
CA GLY A 127 4.88 0.55 12.84
C GLY A 127 5.99 1.46 12.30
N ASP A 128 7.16 1.57 12.95
CA ASP A 128 8.30 2.31 12.40
C ASP A 128 8.74 1.71 11.06
N TYR A 129 8.77 0.38 10.98
CA TYR A 129 9.09 -0.34 9.74
C TYR A 129 8.04 -0.12 8.65
N ILE A 130 6.76 0.03 9.02
CA ILE A 130 5.66 0.35 8.09
C ILE A 130 5.73 1.80 7.62
N LYS A 131 6.07 2.74 8.51
CA LYS A 131 6.18 4.18 8.23
C LYS A 131 7.36 4.48 7.32
N ASP A 132 8.51 3.90 7.60
CA ASP A 132 9.69 3.98 6.72
C ASP A 132 9.43 3.29 5.39
N LEU A 133 8.59 2.24 5.40
CA LEU A 133 8.09 1.61 4.21
C LEU A 133 7.20 2.54 3.37
N SER A 134 6.28 3.24 4.02
CA SER A 134 5.29 4.11 3.38
C SER A 134 5.93 5.39 2.85
N LYS A 135 6.96 5.92 3.51
CA LYS A 135 7.73 7.09 3.03
C LYS A 135 8.61 6.78 1.82
N LYS A 136 8.95 5.51 1.57
CA LYS A 136 9.93 5.09 0.55
C LYS A 136 9.37 4.16 -0.52
N SER A 137 8.05 4.11 -0.72
CA SER A 137 7.37 3.26 -1.74
C SER A 137 7.45 1.73 -1.51
N SER A 138 7.25 1.24 -0.28
CA SER A 138 7.43 -0.21 0.03
C SER A 138 6.26 -0.98 0.65
N ASN A 139 5.00 -0.56 0.45
CA ASN A 139 3.86 -1.52 0.49
C ASN A 139 4.03 -2.66 -0.54
N LEU A 140 4.86 -2.43 -1.55
CA LEU A 140 5.18 -3.31 -2.66
C LEU A 140 6.03 -4.52 -2.26
N TYR A 141 7.08 -4.36 -1.45
CA TYR A 141 7.90 -5.50 -1.03
C TYR A 141 7.13 -6.43 -0.11
N ILE A 142 6.23 -5.90 0.72
CA ILE A 142 5.31 -6.70 1.53
C ILE A 142 4.39 -7.51 0.60
N ALA A 143 3.74 -6.87 -0.37
CA ALA A 143 2.88 -7.56 -1.34
C ALA A 143 3.64 -8.64 -2.11
N ILE A 144 4.88 -8.37 -2.54
CA ILE A 144 5.75 -9.32 -3.25
C ILE A 144 6.14 -10.49 -2.35
N VAL A 145 6.54 -10.23 -1.11
CA VAL A 145 6.89 -11.28 -0.13
C VAL A 145 5.67 -12.15 0.17
N PHE A 146 4.48 -11.57 0.35
CA PHE A 146 3.25 -12.33 0.55
C PHE A 146 2.83 -13.13 -0.69
N LEU A 147 3.01 -12.58 -1.89
CA LEU A 147 2.72 -13.27 -3.15
C LEU A 147 3.64 -14.49 -3.33
N VAL A 148 4.95 -14.31 -3.08
CA VAL A 148 5.94 -15.40 -3.10
C VAL A 148 5.66 -16.44 -2.01
N LEU A 149 5.37 -16.01 -0.78
CA LEU A 149 5.01 -16.92 0.32
C LEU A 149 3.73 -17.70 0.02
N GLY A 150 2.71 -17.04 -0.53
CA GLY A 150 1.45 -17.67 -0.97
C GLY A 150 1.70 -18.74 -2.03
N ALA A 151 2.53 -18.44 -3.03
CA ALA A 151 2.92 -19.41 -4.06
C ALA A 151 3.67 -20.62 -3.49
N ILE A 152 4.57 -20.41 -2.52
CA ILE A 152 5.27 -21.49 -1.82
C ILE A 152 4.27 -22.35 -1.03
N LEU A 153 3.36 -21.74 -0.28
CA LEU A 153 2.38 -22.44 0.56
C LEU A 153 1.42 -23.29 -0.29
N LEU A 154 0.85 -22.71 -1.35
CA LEU A 154 -0.09 -23.38 -2.25
C LEU A 154 0.52 -24.61 -2.93
N THR A 155 1.81 -24.54 -3.25
CA THR A 155 2.49 -25.62 -3.99
C THR A 155 3.12 -26.68 -3.08
N THR A 156 3.58 -26.29 -1.89
CA THR A 156 4.23 -27.19 -0.91
C THR A 156 3.23 -28.11 -0.19
N SER A 157 1.93 -27.77 -0.13
CA SER A 157 0.86 -28.55 0.54
C SER A 157 0.50 -29.91 -0.14
N GLY A 158 1.21 -30.31 -1.21
CA GLY A 158 0.94 -31.56 -1.91
C GLY A 158 1.44 -32.81 -1.18
N LYS A 159 0.56 -33.46 -0.39
CA LYS A 159 0.64 -34.82 0.21
C LYS A 159 1.87 -35.65 -0.21
N GLU A 160 2.90 -35.71 0.62
CA GLU A 160 3.75 -36.91 0.69
C GLU A 160 3.32 -37.75 1.88
N ARG A 161 2.78 -38.95 1.61
CA ARG A 161 2.57 -39.99 2.63
C ARG A 161 3.94 -40.29 3.27
N LYS A 162 4.11 -39.97 4.56
CA LYS A 162 5.31 -40.30 5.34
C LYS A 162 5.55 -41.82 5.32
N LYS A 163 6.44 -42.31 4.44
CA LYS A 163 7.10 -43.61 4.65
C LYS A 163 8.17 -43.41 5.73
N LYS A 164 8.04 -44.11 6.85
CA LYS A 164 9.03 -44.15 7.94
C LYS A 164 10.37 -44.63 7.38
N GLY A 165 11.43 -43.87 7.69
CA GLY A 165 12.82 -44.31 7.55
C GLY A 165 13.47 -44.05 6.19
N LYS A 166 13.95 -42.82 5.95
CA LYS A 166 15.19 -42.51 5.22
C LYS A 166 15.48 -40.99 5.29
N ARG A 167 16.77 -40.65 5.22
CA ARG A 167 17.42 -39.34 5.47
C ARG A 167 16.61 -38.10 5.05
N LYS A 168 16.67 -37.01 5.83
CA LYS A 168 16.03 -35.71 5.57
C LYS A 168 16.63 -35.06 4.30
N TYR A 169 15.96 -35.22 3.16
CA TYR A 169 16.21 -34.42 1.95
C TYR A 169 15.11 -33.36 1.84
N ILE A 170 15.46 -32.13 1.47
CA ILE A 170 14.48 -31.13 1.03
C ILE A 170 14.25 -31.39 -0.46
N ARG A 171 13.01 -31.69 -0.85
CA ARG A 171 12.60 -31.86 -2.25
C ARG A 171 11.81 -30.64 -2.69
N VAL A 172 12.33 -29.92 -3.68
CA VAL A 172 11.59 -28.82 -4.32
C VAL A 172 10.96 -29.38 -5.60
N LYS A 173 9.63 -29.39 -5.64
CA LYS A 173 8.85 -29.83 -6.81
C LYS A 173 8.88 -28.74 -7.87
N PHE A 174 8.87 -29.10 -9.15
CA PHE A 174 8.82 -28.13 -10.25
C PHE A 174 7.66 -27.13 -10.10
N LYS A 175 6.46 -27.58 -9.73
CA LYS A 175 5.32 -26.68 -9.49
C LYS A 175 5.62 -25.57 -8.47
N THR A 176 6.41 -25.86 -7.43
CA THR A 176 6.79 -24.88 -6.40
C THR A 176 7.79 -23.89 -6.95
N LEU A 177 8.81 -24.40 -7.66
CA LEU A 177 9.80 -23.56 -8.31
C LEU A 177 9.13 -22.64 -9.34
N TYR A 178 8.30 -23.21 -10.21
CA TYR A 178 7.55 -22.49 -11.22
C TYR A 178 6.64 -21.41 -10.63
N ALA A 179 5.85 -21.74 -9.61
CA ALA A 179 4.96 -20.76 -8.99
C ALA A 179 5.73 -19.60 -8.35
N VAL A 180 6.87 -19.88 -7.72
CA VAL A 180 7.75 -18.83 -7.17
C VAL A 180 8.32 -17.96 -8.28
N THR A 181 8.83 -18.55 -9.37
CA THR A 181 9.38 -17.79 -10.50
C THR A 181 8.31 -16.96 -11.20
N ALA A 182 7.13 -17.53 -11.45
CA ALA A 182 5.97 -16.84 -12.01
C ALA A 182 5.56 -15.65 -11.13
N SER A 183 5.51 -15.87 -9.81
CA SER A 183 5.23 -14.84 -8.81
C SER A 183 6.23 -13.69 -8.85
N LEU A 184 7.53 -14.00 -8.97
CA LEU A 184 8.59 -13.01 -9.09
C LEU A 184 8.49 -12.22 -10.41
N ILE A 185 8.15 -12.87 -11.53
CA ILE A 185 7.97 -12.19 -12.81
C ILE A 185 6.79 -11.20 -12.73
N VAL A 186 5.65 -11.64 -12.17
CA VAL A 186 4.47 -10.79 -11.97
C VAL A 186 4.80 -9.63 -11.02
N ALA A 187 5.55 -9.89 -9.95
CA ALA A 187 6.02 -8.86 -9.02
C ALA A 187 6.88 -7.80 -9.71
N VAL A 188 7.85 -8.20 -10.55
CA VAL A 188 8.70 -7.29 -11.32
C VAL A 188 7.88 -6.45 -12.30
N LEU A 189 6.86 -7.06 -12.91
CA LEU A 189 5.93 -6.37 -13.80
C LEU A 189 5.12 -5.30 -13.05
N ILE A 190 4.58 -5.61 -11.87
CA ILE A 190 3.88 -4.64 -11.01
C ILE A 190 4.83 -3.50 -10.60
N LEU A 191 6.05 -3.84 -10.15
CA LEU A 191 7.08 -2.89 -9.80
C LEU A 191 7.37 -1.90 -10.93
N SER A 192 7.60 -2.42 -12.13
CA SER A 192 7.90 -1.60 -13.31
C SER A 192 6.75 -0.65 -13.66
N MET A 193 5.50 -1.11 -13.48
CA MET A 193 4.30 -0.34 -13.78
C MET A 193 4.07 0.79 -12.77
N MET A 194 4.25 0.51 -11.49
CA MET A 194 4.06 1.50 -10.43
C MET A 194 5.14 2.59 -10.45
N LEU A 195 6.38 2.24 -10.77
CA LEU A 195 7.47 3.22 -10.93
C LEU A 195 7.25 4.19 -12.10
N SER A 196 6.36 3.84 -13.03
CA SER A 196 6.01 4.68 -14.16
C SER A 196 4.99 5.76 -13.77
N TRP A 197 4.25 5.57 -12.67
CA TRP A 197 3.29 6.55 -12.18
C TRP A 197 3.97 7.60 -11.32
N GLY A 198 3.48 8.84 -11.41
CA GLY A 198 4.05 9.95 -10.66
C GLY A 198 3.08 11.10 -10.49
N THR A 199 3.51 12.09 -9.73
CA THR A 199 2.78 13.36 -9.59
C THR A 199 3.75 14.49 -9.86
N LEU A 200 3.41 15.34 -10.83
CA LEU A 200 4.10 16.62 -11.00
C LEU A 200 3.50 17.63 -10.05
N THR A 201 4.36 18.30 -9.30
CA THR A 201 3.96 19.37 -8.38
C THR A 201 4.63 20.66 -8.78
N PHE A 202 3.88 21.76 -8.81
CA PHE A 202 4.45 23.08 -8.97
C PHE A 202 3.73 24.08 -8.08
N SER A 203 4.45 25.11 -7.66
CA SER A 203 3.92 26.19 -6.83
C SER A 203 3.84 27.51 -7.58
N TYR A 204 2.88 28.34 -7.19
CA TYR A 204 2.75 29.73 -7.61
C TYR A 204 2.22 30.59 -6.46
N SER A 205 2.35 31.91 -6.57
CA SER A 205 1.87 32.88 -5.57
C SER A 205 0.80 33.78 -6.17
N SER A 206 -0.33 33.91 -5.46
CA SER A 206 -1.35 34.93 -5.75
C SER A 206 -0.96 36.22 -5.03
N THR A 207 -0.65 37.29 -5.77
CA THR A 207 -0.21 38.58 -5.23
C THR A 207 -0.47 39.74 -6.20
N LEU A 208 -0.71 40.93 -5.66
CA LEU A 208 -0.85 42.17 -6.45
C LEU A 208 0.46 42.59 -7.13
N ALA A 209 1.61 42.10 -6.65
CA ALA A 209 2.92 42.35 -7.26
C ALA A 209 3.21 41.45 -8.49
N SER A 210 2.17 41.12 -9.26
CA SER A 210 2.28 40.26 -10.45
C SER A 210 3.32 40.79 -11.45
N GLY A 211 4.07 39.89 -12.09
CA GLY A 211 5.10 40.23 -13.09
C GLY A 211 6.44 40.71 -12.53
N GLN A 212 6.57 40.94 -11.21
CA GLN A 212 7.85 41.28 -10.57
C GLN A 212 8.76 40.05 -10.40
N ARG A 213 8.18 38.85 -10.31
CA ARG A 213 8.88 37.57 -10.19
C ARG A 213 8.13 36.47 -10.95
N GLU A 214 8.87 35.55 -11.54
CA GLU A 214 8.29 34.36 -12.16
C GLU A 214 7.50 33.55 -11.13
N GLY A 215 6.29 33.14 -11.49
CA GLY A 215 5.36 32.42 -10.60
C GLY A 215 4.50 33.32 -9.71
N TRP A 216 4.53 34.65 -9.89
CA TRP A 216 3.63 35.59 -9.22
C TRP A 216 2.55 36.09 -10.16
N TYR A 217 1.29 35.87 -9.78
CA TYR A 217 0.13 36.17 -10.60
C TYR A 217 -0.92 36.96 -9.82
N LEU A 218 -1.71 37.76 -10.53
CA LEU A 218 -2.80 38.53 -9.93
C LEU A 218 -3.88 37.59 -9.39
N PRO A 219 -4.50 37.90 -8.23
CA PRO A 219 -5.67 37.17 -7.76
C PRO A 219 -6.81 37.20 -8.78
N GLY A 220 -7.48 36.06 -9.00
CA GLY A 220 -8.57 35.92 -9.98
C GLY A 220 -8.13 35.83 -11.45
N SER A 221 -6.82 35.90 -11.73
CA SER A 221 -6.30 35.76 -13.10
C SER A 221 -6.09 34.30 -13.52
N THR A 222 -5.86 34.08 -14.81
CA THR A 222 -5.43 32.78 -15.35
C THR A 222 -4.07 32.89 -15.99
N PHE A 223 -3.22 31.87 -15.85
CA PHE A 223 -1.94 31.80 -16.54
C PHE A 223 -1.71 30.43 -17.17
N GLU A 224 -0.85 30.40 -18.17
CA GLU A 224 -0.42 29.16 -18.82
C GLU A 224 1.01 28.80 -18.40
N LYS A 225 1.25 27.51 -18.23
CA LYS A 225 2.55 26.96 -17.85
C LYS A 225 2.87 25.75 -18.72
N GLU A 226 4.09 25.71 -19.25
CA GLU A 226 4.63 24.52 -19.90
C GLU A 226 5.32 23.63 -18.86
N LEU A 227 4.93 22.36 -18.80
CA LEU A 227 5.55 21.33 -17.97
C LEU A 227 6.23 20.31 -18.87
N THR A 228 7.46 19.93 -18.56
CA THR A 228 8.19 18.90 -19.30
C THR A 228 8.02 17.56 -18.62
N LEU A 229 7.55 16.57 -19.37
CA LEU A 229 7.44 15.19 -18.96
C LEU A 229 8.51 14.37 -19.67
N GLU A 230 9.30 13.61 -18.92
CA GLU A 230 10.46 12.88 -19.45
C GLU A 230 10.27 11.38 -19.29
N ASN A 231 10.45 10.63 -20.38
CA ASN A 231 10.52 9.18 -20.34
C ASN A 231 11.99 8.74 -20.30
N ASN A 232 12.50 8.49 -19.10
CA ASN A 232 13.87 8.00 -18.89
C ASN A 232 14.03 6.49 -19.15
N ALA A 233 12.96 5.77 -19.48
CA ALA A 233 13.05 4.37 -19.86
C ALA A 233 13.53 4.24 -21.31
N ILE A 234 14.17 3.12 -21.64
CA ILE A 234 14.61 2.82 -23.01
C ILE A 234 13.42 2.48 -23.94
N TYR A 235 12.27 2.14 -23.36
CA TYR A 235 11.06 1.72 -24.06
C TYR A 235 9.95 2.79 -24.00
N PRO A 236 9.04 2.83 -24.99
CA PRO A 236 7.96 3.80 -25.03
C PRO A 236 6.89 3.52 -23.96
N PHE A 237 6.24 4.57 -23.49
CA PHE A 237 5.09 4.52 -22.60
C PHE A 237 3.94 5.35 -23.15
N LEU A 238 2.71 4.89 -22.91
CA LEU A 238 1.50 5.67 -23.10
C LEU A 238 1.17 6.38 -21.80
N TYR A 239 1.26 7.71 -21.80
CA TYR A 239 1.01 8.57 -20.65
C TYR A 239 -0.41 9.09 -20.67
N PHE A 240 -1.03 9.17 -19.50
CA PHE A 240 -2.29 9.84 -19.22
C PHE A 240 -2.07 10.86 -18.12
N VAL A 241 -2.61 12.05 -18.32
CA VAL A 241 -2.37 13.19 -17.43
C VAL A 241 -3.71 13.66 -16.86
N GLU A 242 -3.76 13.80 -15.54
CA GLU A 242 -4.96 14.17 -14.81
C GLU A 242 -4.65 15.25 -13.78
N ALA A 243 -5.34 16.39 -13.90
CA ALA A 243 -5.21 17.49 -12.95
C ALA A 243 -5.91 17.16 -11.63
N GLN A 244 -5.25 17.45 -10.51
CA GLN A 244 -5.87 17.29 -9.20
C GLN A 244 -6.64 18.56 -8.82
N GLY A 245 -7.95 18.53 -9.02
CA GLY A 245 -8.88 19.62 -8.70
C GLY A 245 -9.19 20.54 -9.88
N ASP A 246 -10.12 21.48 -9.67
CA ASP A 246 -10.76 22.23 -10.77
C ASP A 246 -9.97 23.46 -11.25
N ARG A 247 -8.85 23.79 -10.58
CA ARG A 247 -8.05 24.99 -10.90
C ARG A 247 -7.11 24.79 -12.08
N VAL A 248 -6.80 23.54 -12.44
CA VAL A 248 -5.83 23.22 -13.48
C VAL A 248 -6.54 22.54 -14.65
N GLU A 249 -6.50 23.20 -15.80
CA GLU A 249 -7.00 22.69 -17.07
C GLU A 249 -5.82 22.28 -17.96
N ILE A 250 -5.86 21.06 -18.51
CA ILE A 250 -4.81 20.58 -19.43
C ILE A 250 -5.16 21.04 -20.84
N LEU A 251 -4.28 21.86 -21.44
CA LEU A 251 -4.45 22.37 -22.79
C LEU A 251 -3.82 21.39 -23.78
N GLY A 252 -4.64 20.50 -24.35
CA GLY A 252 -4.22 19.54 -25.38
C GLY A 252 -4.78 18.14 -25.15
N GLU A 253 -4.09 17.14 -25.72
CA GLU A 253 -4.45 15.73 -25.53
C GLU A 253 -4.12 15.27 -24.11
N LYS A 254 -5.08 14.64 -23.44
CA LYS A 254 -4.90 14.07 -22.09
C LYS A 254 -4.13 12.75 -22.10
N SER A 255 -3.87 12.18 -23.28
CA SER A 255 -3.14 10.94 -23.46
C SER A 255 -2.23 11.00 -24.66
N PHE A 256 -0.97 10.63 -24.51
CA PHE A 256 0.02 10.67 -25.60
C PHE A 256 1.16 9.68 -25.32
N LYS A 257 1.88 9.32 -26.37
CA LYS A 257 2.97 8.34 -26.31
C LYS A 257 4.32 9.03 -26.33
N ILE A 258 5.14 8.79 -25.31
CA ILE A 258 6.51 9.29 -25.29
C ILE A 258 7.46 8.13 -25.59
N PRO A 259 8.27 8.20 -26.66
CA PRO A 259 9.34 7.23 -26.93
C PRO A 259 10.33 7.12 -25.77
N GLY A 260 11.13 6.06 -25.77
CA GLY A 260 12.18 5.91 -24.77
C GLY A 260 13.25 7.00 -24.88
N ASN A 261 13.80 7.42 -23.74
CA ASN A 261 14.79 8.49 -23.60
C ASN A 261 14.38 9.82 -24.27
N ASN A 262 13.08 10.12 -24.28
CA ASN A 262 12.54 11.31 -24.92
C ASN A 262 11.67 12.12 -23.94
N LYS A 263 11.33 13.35 -24.33
CA LYS A 263 10.60 14.31 -23.49
C LYS A 263 9.46 14.94 -24.28
N GLU A 264 8.34 15.15 -23.62
CA GLU A 264 7.16 15.80 -24.19
C GLU A 264 6.78 17.01 -23.32
N LYS A 265 6.31 18.08 -23.95
CA LYS A 265 5.86 19.28 -23.24
C LYS A 265 4.33 19.29 -23.13
N ILE A 266 3.83 19.49 -21.93
CA ILE A 266 2.41 19.60 -21.61
C ILE A 266 2.11 21.06 -21.27
N LYS A 267 1.10 21.64 -21.92
CA LYS A 267 0.61 22.97 -21.57
C LYS A 267 -0.55 22.85 -20.61
N VAL A 268 -0.51 23.62 -19.51
CA VAL A 268 -1.59 23.67 -18.54
C VAL A 268 -2.00 25.12 -18.30
N ARG A 269 -3.31 25.35 -18.19
CA ARG A 269 -3.91 26.60 -17.76
C ARG A 269 -4.31 26.50 -16.30
N VAL A 270 -3.94 27.49 -15.52
CA VAL A 270 -4.18 27.50 -14.07
C VAL A 270 -5.00 28.74 -13.72
N SER A 271 -6.09 28.54 -12.98
CA SER A 271 -6.95 29.59 -12.46
C SER A 271 -6.52 29.97 -11.04
N VAL A 272 -6.11 31.22 -10.85
CA VAL A 272 -5.59 31.75 -9.59
C VAL A 272 -6.73 32.19 -8.69
N PRO A 273 -6.83 31.69 -7.44
CA PRO A 273 -7.87 32.13 -6.52
C PRO A 273 -7.71 33.59 -6.07
N GLU A 274 -8.79 34.17 -5.56
CA GLU A 274 -8.84 35.58 -5.12
C GLU A 274 -8.01 35.85 -3.85
N ASP A 275 -7.75 34.82 -3.03
CA ASP A 275 -6.96 34.98 -1.81
C ASP A 275 -5.46 35.08 -2.10
N THR A 276 -4.81 36.06 -1.46
CA THR A 276 -3.36 36.30 -1.56
C THR A 276 -2.61 35.29 -0.68
N ARG A 277 -2.19 34.16 -1.27
CA ARG A 277 -1.35 33.14 -0.63
C ARG A 277 -0.52 32.35 -1.64
N VAL A 278 0.35 31.49 -1.14
CA VAL A 278 1.09 30.52 -1.95
C VAL A 278 0.22 29.28 -2.17
N TYR A 279 0.17 28.83 -3.42
CA TYR A 279 -0.55 27.65 -3.86
C TYR A 279 0.42 26.61 -4.42
N GLY A 280 0.05 25.34 -4.25
CA GLY A 280 0.73 24.21 -4.87
C GLY A 280 -0.29 23.35 -5.59
N GLU A 281 -0.09 23.14 -6.88
CA GLU A 281 -0.93 22.27 -7.69
C GLU A 281 -0.23 20.94 -7.95
N LYS A 282 -1.06 19.91 -8.15
CA LYS A 282 -0.62 18.55 -8.39
C LYS A 282 -1.27 18.03 -9.66
N ILE A 283 -0.49 17.36 -10.49
CA ILE A 283 -0.95 16.69 -11.70
C ILE A 283 -0.51 15.24 -11.60
N ASN A 284 -1.47 14.34 -11.59
CA ASN A 284 -1.21 12.90 -11.58
C ASN A 284 -0.87 12.44 -13.00
N ILE A 285 0.15 11.60 -13.08
CA ILE A 285 0.63 11.01 -14.33
C ILE A 285 0.55 9.50 -14.17
N TYR A 286 -0.17 8.91 -15.11
CA TYR A 286 -0.34 7.47 -15.23
C TYR A 286 0.31 7.02 -16.52
N ALA A 287 1.28 6.12 -16.43
CA ALA A 287 2.02 5.65 -17.58
C ALA A 287 1.89 4.13 -17.70
N TYR A 288 1.64 3.67 -18.93
CA TYR A 288 1.35 2.27 -19.23
C TYR A 288 2.20 1.78 -20.40
N LEU A 289 2.74 0.56 -20.27
CA LEU A 289 3.46 -0.11 -21.33
C LEU A 289 2.52 -0.36 -22.53
N PRO A 290 2.93 -0.15 -23.78
CA PRO A 290 2.07 -0.41 -24.94
C PRO A 290 1.99 -1.91 -25.29
N ILE A 291 1.65 -2.75 -24.31
CA ILE A 291 1.41 -4.21 -24.50
C ILE A 291 0.03 -4.43 -25.12
N LEU A 292 -0.98 -3.75 -24.56
CA LEU A 292 -2.34 -3.76 -25.09
C LEU A 292 -2.49 -2.66 -26.17
N PRO A 293 -3.41 -2.83 -27.13
CA PRO A 293 -3.74 -1.79 -28.09
C PRO A 293 -4.15 -0.49 -27.40
N GLU A 294 -3.70 0.65 -27.91
CA GLU A 294 -3.91 1.97 -27.31
C GLU A 294 -5.40 2.26 -27.08
N GLY A 295 -6.26 1.89 -28.03
CA GLY A 295 -7.71 2.04 -27.89
C GLY A 295 -8.33 1.22 -26.74
N THR A 296 -7.76 0.07 -26.40
CA THR A 296 -8.18 -0.73 -25.24
C THR A 296 -7.74 -0.06 -23.95
N LEU A 297 -6.50 0.44 -23.91
CA LEU A 297 -5.96 1.15 -22.74
C LEU A 297 -6.76 2.41 -22.42
N THR A 298 -7.08 3.22 -23.43
CA THR A 298 -7.90 4.42 -23.23
C THR A 298 -9.29 4.07 -22.71
N LYS A 299 -9.92 2.99 -23.19
CA LYS A 299 -11.24 2.54 -22.69
C LYS A 299 -11.17 2.09 -21.23
N LEU A 300 -10.16 1.30 -20.88
CA LEU A 300 -9.96 0.82 -19.50
C LEU A 300 -9.66 1.98 -18.56
N TYR A 301 -8.74 2.87 -18.95
CA TYR A 301 -8.34 4.04 -18.19
C TYR A 301 -9.52 4.98 -17.88
N ARG A 302 -10.40 5.21 -18.86
CA ARG A 302 -11.62 6.04 -18.68
C ARG A 302 -12.54 5.55 -17.57
N VAL A 303 -12.56 4.23 -17.31
CA VAL A 303 -13.36 3.65 -16.22
C VAL A 303 -12.58 3.75 -14.91
N SER A 304 -11.29 3.40 -14.92
CA SER A 304 -10.41 3.54 -13.76
C SER A 304 -8.94 3.48 -14.18
N PRO A 305 -8.05 4.31 -13.59
CA PRO A 305 -6.60 4.22 -13.80
C PRO A 305 -6.00 2.84 -13.46
N TYR A 306 -6.65 2.03 -12.61
CA TYR A 306 -6.12 0.73 -12.20
C TYR A 306 -6.49 -0.42 -13.16
N LEU A 307 -7.51 -0.26 -14.00
CA LEU A 307 -7.99 -1.33 -14.88
C LEU A 307 -6.98 -1.78 -15.94
N PRO A 308 -6.20 -0.89 -16.59
CA PRO A 308 -5.12 -1.31 -17.47
C PRO A 308 -4.13 -2.28 -16.80
N PHE A 309 -3.82 -2.08 -15.51
CA PHE A 309 -2.94 -2.98 -14.76
C PHE A 309 -3.56 -4.34 -14.49
N VAL A 310 -4.84 -4.37 -14.14
CA VAL A 310 -5.56 -5.64 -13.98
C VAL A 310 -5.55 -6.44 -15.29
N ALA A 311 -5.70 -5.76 -16.43
CA ALA A 311 -5.61 -6.40 -17.74
C ALA A 311 -4.23 -7.00 -18.02
N TYR A 312 -3.14 -6.25 -17.74
CA TYR A 312 -1.78 -6.79 -17.88
C TYR A 312 -1.51 -7.97 -16.95
N LEU A 313 -1.99 -7.92 -15.71
CA LEU A 313 -1.84 -9.02 -14.76
C LEU A 313 -2.59 -10.27 -15.22
N ALA A 314 -3.80 -10.09 -15.77
CA ALA A 314 -4.58 -11.19 -16.33
C ALA A 314 -3.86 -11.81 -17.54
N GLU A 315 -3.34 -10.99 -18.45
CA GLU A 315 -2.59 -11.45 -19.62
C GLU A 315 -1.31 -12.19 -19.23
N ALA A 316 -0.49 -11.61 -18.34
CA ALA A 316 0.73 -12.24 -17.84
C ALA A 316 0.44 -13.55 -17.10
N SER A 317 -0.61 -13.58 -16.27
CA SER A 317 -1.01 -14.78 -15.53
C SER A 317 -1.52 -15.88 -16.48
N PHE A 318 -2.29 -15.49 -17.50
CA PHE A 318 -2.77 -16.41 -18.54
C PHE A 318 -1.61 -17.01 -19.34
N PHE A 319 -0.65 -16.18 -19.76
CA PHE A 319 0.53 -16.63 -20.49
C PHE A 319 1.39 -17.58 -19.65
N LEU A 320 1.62 -17.25 -18.37
CA LEU A 320 2.34 -18.13 -17.45
C LEU A 320 1.58 -19.44 -17.22
N ALA A 321 0.26 -19.40 -17.04
CA ALA A 321 -0.54 -20.62 -16.92
C ALA A 321 -0.43 -21.50 -18.19
N LEU A 322 -0.52 -20.91 -19.38
CA LEU A 322 -0.36 -21.61 -20.65
C LEU A 322 1.04 -22.25 -20.76
N LEU A 323 2.08 -21.50 -20.40
CA LEU A 323 3.46 -21.98 -20.40
C LEU A 323 3.64 -23.14 -19.42
N TYR A 324 3.05 -23.07 -18.22
CA TYR A 324 3.05 -24.17 -17.26
C TYR A 324 2.46 -25.46 -17.85
N PHE A 325 1.29 -25.35 -18.52
CA PHE A 325 0.66 -26.50 -19.16
C PHE A 325 1.45 -27.02 -20.35
N ALA A 326 2.04 -26.14 -21.17
CA ALA A 326 2.82 -26.51 -22.33
C ALA A 326 4.12 -27.26 -21.97
N VAL A 327 4.74 -26.93 -20.84
CA VAL A 327 5.95 -27.61 -20.37
C VAL A 327 5.65 -29.05 -19.89
N GLY A 328 4.40 -29.38 -19.56
CA GLY A 328 3.98 -30.75 -19.28
C GLY A 328 4.56 -31.39 -18.01
N THR A 329 5.35 -30.65 -17.21
CA THR A 329 5.98 -31.15 -15.99
C THR A 329 5.20 -30.68 -14.75
N GLY A 330 4.57 -31.63 -14.04
CA GLY A 330 3.70 -31.30 -12.90
C GLY A 330 4.29 -31.59 -11.52
N ASN A 331 4.95 -32.75 -11.39
CA ASN A 331 5.33 -33.31 -10.08
C ASN A 331 6.76 -33.85 -10.03
N GLU A 332 7.60 -33.50 -11.02
CA GLU A 332 8.98 -33.98 -11.07
C GLU A 332 9.84 -33.31 -9.98
N ASP A 333 10.70 -34.12 -9.34
CA ASP A 333 11.65 -33.68 -8.31
C ASP A 333 12.90 -33.10 -9.00
N ILE A 334 13.06 -31.77 -9.01
CA ILE A 334 14.16 -31.11 -9.73
C ILE A 334 15.39 -30.90 -8.84
N VAL A 335 15.19 -30.55 -7.56
CA VAL A 335 16.30 -30.26 -6.64
C VAL A 335 16.29 -31.22 -5.46
N ARG A 336 17.38 -31.99 -5.30
CA ARG A 336 17.65 -32.82 -4.11
C ARG A 336 18.83 -32.24 -3.34
N TYR A 337 18.57 -31.41 -2.34
CA TYR A 337 19.64 -30.92 -1.46
C TYR A 337 19.90 -31.93 -0.33
N ARG A 338 21.12 -32.46 -0.26
CA ARG A 338 21.56 -33.33 0.84
C ARG A 338 22.00 -32.42 1.99
N LEU A 339 21.19 -32.33 3.05
CA LEU A 339 21.60 -31.69 4.30
C LEU A 339 22.82 -32.43 4.86
N HIS A 340 24.02 -31.90 4.59
CA HIS A 340 25.21 -32.31 5.31
C HIS A 340 25.10 -31.70 6.69
N ARG A 341 24.91 -32.54 7.71
CA ARG A 341 24.92 -32.11 9.11
C ARG A 341 26.33 -31.56 9.36
N SER A 342 26.52 -30.24 9.27
CA SER A 342 27.83 -29.65 9.45
C SER A 342 28.29 -29.99 10.87
N ARG A 343 29.53 -30.46 11.01
CA ARG A 343 30.20 -30.75 12.29
C ARG A 343 30.21 -29.56 13.27
N ILE A 344 29.78 -28.38 12.82
CA ILE A 344 29.72 -27.13 13.58
C ILE A 344 28.71 -27.21 14.73
N PHE A 345 27.55 -27.85 14.51
CA PHE A 345 26.53 -27.99 15.56
C PHE A 345 26.94 -28.93 16.70
N ASN A 346 27.79 -29.93 16.43
CA ASN A 346 28.32 -30.79 17.49
C ASN A 346 29.43 -30.09 18.28
N LYS A 347 30.27 -29.27 17.65
CA LYS A 347 31.29 -28.47 18.35
C LYS A 347 30.69 -27.39 19.25
N LEU A 348 29.59 -26.75 18.84
CA LEU A 348 28.87 -25.78 19.67
C LEU A 348 28.15 -26.44 20.85
N ARG A 349 27.72 -27.69 20.70
CA ARG A 349 27.09 -28.45 21.78
C ARG A 349 28.11 -28.90 22.83
N GLU A 350 29.31 -29.31 22.40
CA GLU A 350 30.42 -29.63 23.31
C GLU A 350 30.98 -28.39 24.02
N SER A 351 30.93 -27.19 23.41
CA SER A 351 31.41 -25.95 24.05
C SER A 351 30.42 -25.30 25.01
N VAL A 352 29.13 -25.65 24.96
CA VAL A 352 28.06 -25.05 25.79
C VAL A 352 27.51 -26.03 26.84
N GLY A 353 27.97 -27.28 26.87
CA GLY A 353 27.61 -28.23 27.93
C GLY A 353 26.12 -28.57 27.98
N LEU A 354 25.55 -29.03 26.85
CA LEU A 354 24.20 -29.61 26.75
C LEU A 354 24.20 -31.00 26.13
#